data_AF-A0A3P7R1P0-F1
#
_entry.id   AF-A0A3P7R1P0-F1
#
_cell.length_a   1.000
_cell.length_b   1.000
_cell.length_c   1.000
_cell.angle_alpha   90.00
_cell.angle_beta   90.00
_cell.angle_gamma   90.00
#
_symmetry.space_group_name_H-M   'P 1'
#
loop_
_entity.id
_entity.type
_entity.pdbx_description
1 polymer ?
#
loop_
_entity_poly.entity_id
_entity_poly.type
_entity_poly.pdbx_seq_one_letter_code
_entity_poly.pdbx_strand_id
1 'polypeptide(L)'
;MDDLTGDVKMSLWTGRWMELPNFGFLNGLLECGAGIKCPVESGKQNLEITVDLAPLTPYTMYLPRTAPYKIEFQFREGKSAKRSCLVIETLGTTA
;
A
#
# COMPACT_ATOMS: atom_id res chain seq x y z
N MET A 1 -9.37 -1.46 -20.88
CA MET A 1 -9.70 -0.74 -19.62
C MET A 1 -8.90 -1.45 -18.55
N ASP A 2 -7.59 -1.23 -18.49
CA ASP A 2 -6.67 -2.17 -17.81
C ASP A 2 -5.49 -1.48 -17.11
N ASP A 3 -5.48 -0.16 -17.05
CA ASP A 3 -4.30 0.60 -16.61
C ASP A 3 -4.46 1.08 -15.16
N LEU A 4 -4.93 0.19 -14.27
CA LEU A 4 -4.91 0.46 -12.84
C LEU A 4 -3.47 0.27 -12.35
N THR A 5 -2.82 1.38 -12.04
CA THR A 5 -1.47 1.37 -11.46
C THR A 5 -1.59 1.61 -9.96
N GLY A 6 -0.87 0.79 -9.19
CA GLY A 6 -0.85 0.92 -7.74
C GLY A 6 0.57 1.00 -7.21
N ASP A 7 0.74 1.78 -6.14
CA ASP A 7 1.99 1.95 -5.41
C ASP A 7 1.69 1.81 -3.92
N VAL A 8 2.61 1.21 -3.16
CA VAL A 8 2.49 1.13 -1.71
C VAL A 8 3.70 1.76 -1.09
N LYS A 9 3.46 2.65 -0.14
CA LYS A 9 4.48 3.36 0.64
C LYS A 9 4.36 2.99 2.09
N MET A 10 5.48 2.80 2.75
CA MET A 10 5.54 2.69 4.20
C MET A 10 6.29 3.88 4.77
N SER A 11 5.81 4.42 5.88
CA SER A 11 6.50 5.49 6.58
C SER A 11 6.51 5.25 8.08
N LEU A 12 7.60 5.65 8.72
CA LEU A 12 7.79 5.55 10.15
C LEU A 12 7.76 6.93 10.80
N TRP A 13 7.18 7.03 12.00
CA TRP A 13 7.27 8.23 12.81
C TRP A 13 8.57 8.26 13.63
N THR A 14 9.44 9.23 13.33
CA THR A 14 10.67 9.51 14.11
C THR A 14 10.69 10.94 14.64
N GLY A 15 9.51 11.52 14.95
CA GLY A 15 9.30 12.97 15.14
C GLY A 15 8.93 13.71 13.84
N ARG A 16 9.06 13.03 12.70
CA ARG A 16 8.46 13.35 11.40
C ARG A 16 8.18 12.02 10.68
N TRP A 17 7.30 12.04 9.68
CA TRP A 17 7.13 10.89 8.80
C TRP A 17 8.38 10.70 7.92
N MET A 18 9.02 9.55 8.05
CA MET A 18 10.15 9.12 7.26
C MET A 18 9.73 7.95 6.38
N GLU A 19 9.78 8.11 5.05
CA GLU A 19 9.48 7.02 4.11
C GLU A 19 10.54 5.93 4.24
N LEU A 20 10.09 4.68 4.40
CA LEU A 20 10.97 3.53 4.43
C LEU A 20 11.28 3.10 2.99
N PRO A 21 12.54 2.78 2.67
CA PRO A 21 12.91 2.34 1.33
C PRO A 21 12.17 1.05 0.98
N ASN A 22 11.40 1.07 -0.11
CA ASN A 22 10.60 -0.05 -0.61
C ASN A 22 11.46 -1.20 -1.21
N PHE A 23 12.67 -0.90 -1.73
CA PHE A 23 13.56 -1.87 -2.41
C PHE A 23 12.87 -2.74 -3.49
N GLY A 24 11.69 -2.34 -3.98
CA GLY A 24 10.89 -3.10 -4.95
C GLY A 24 10.04 -4.22 -4.35
N PHE A 25 10.02 -4.42 -3.02
CA PHE A 25 9.22 -5.46 -2.38
C PHE A 25 7.71 -5.23 -2.48
N LEU A 26 7.30 -3.97 -2.58
CA LEU A 26 5.91 -3.56 -2.71
C LEU A 26 5.49 -3.32 -4.17
N ASN A 27 6.40 -3.51 -5.13
CA ASN A 27 6.06 -3.35 -6.53
C ASN A 27 5.09 -4.48 -6.94
N GLY A 28 4.02 -4.12 -7.64
CA GLY A 28 3.06 -5.09 -8.17
C GLY A 28 2.02 -5.61 -7.18
N LEU A 29 2.09 -5.23 -5.89
CA LEU A 29 1.10 -5.67 -4.89
C LEU A 29 -0.35 -5.27 -5.21
N LEU A 30 -0.50 -4.16 -5.94
CA LEU A 30 -1.80 -3.61 -6.33
C LEU A 30 -2.04 -3.74 -7.84
N GLU A 31 -1.26 -4.57 -8.55
CA GLU A 31 -1.50 -4.83 -9.96
C GLU A 31 -2.79 -5.62 -10.18
N CYS A 32 -3.42 -5.37 -11.34
CA CYS A 32 -4.56 -6.13 -11.81
C CYS A 32 -4.24 -7.63 -11.89
N GLY A 33 -5.03 -8.46 -11.20
CA GLY A 33 -4.84 -9.91 -11.16
C GLY A 33 -3.88 -10.42 -10.08
N ALA A 34 -3.16 -9.54 -9.38
CA ALA A 34 -2.33 -9.88 -8.23
C ALA A 34 -3.03 -9.57 -6.91
N GLY A 35 -3.35 -8.29 -6.67
CA GLY A 35 -4.02 -7.84 -5.43
C GLY A 35 -5.37 -7.17 -5.65
N ILE A 36 -5.69 -6.83 -6.91
CA ILE A 36 -6.95 -6.19 -7.29
C ILE A 36 -7.64 -7.02 -8.37
N LYS A 37 -8.93 -7.32 -8.14
CA LYS A 37 -9.76 -7.99 -9.14
C LYS A 37 -10.08 -7.00 -10.27
N CYS A 38 -9.62 -7.34 -11.47
CA CYS A 38 -9.84 -6.56 -12.68
C CYS A 38 -10.70 -7.33 -13.69
N PRO A 39 -11.37 -6.66 -14.65
CA PRO A 39 -11.41 -5.20 -14.84
C PRO A 39 -12.16 -4.48 -13.71
N VAL A 40 -11.66 -3.32 -13.30
CA VAL A 40 -12.36 -2.45 -12.35
C VAL A 40 -13.49 -1.77 -13.11
N GLU A 41 -14.74 -2.05 -12.74
CA GLU A 41 -15.90 -1.50 -13.46
C GLU A 41 -16.13 -0.03 -13.09
N SER A 42 -16.66 0.77 -14.01
CA SER A 42 -17.04 2.14 -13.70
C SER A 42 -18.33 2.20 -12.89
N GLY A 43 -18.35 2.93 -11.77
CA GLY A 43 -19.56 3.16 -10.97
C GLY A 43 -19.40 2.79 -9.50
N LYS A 44 -20.52 2.66 -8.77
CA LYS A 44 -20.53 2.19 -7.39
C LYS A 44 -20.24 0.69 -7.37
N GLN A 45 -19.13 0.30 -6.78
CA GLN A 45 -18.74 -1.10 -6.60
C GLN A 45 -18.02 -1.29 -5.26
N ASN A 46 -18.02 -2.54 -4.79
CA ASN A 46 -17.16 -2.95 -3.69
C ASN A 46 -15.83 -3.40 -4.27
N LEU A 47 -14.76 -2.65 -4.01
CA LEU A 47 -13.41 -3.02 -4.39
C LEU A 47 -12.80 -3.89 -3.28
N GLU A 48 -12.54 -5.15 -3.57
CA GLU A 48 -11.82 -6.04 -2.68
C GLU A 48 -10.33 -6.00 -3.03
N ILE A 49 -9.51 -5.62 -2.06
CA ILE A 49 -8.05 -5.56 -2.20
C ILE A 49 -7.47 -6.60 -1.25
N THR A 50 -6.81 -7.60 -1.81
CA THR A 50 -6.10 -8.61 -1.03
C THR A 50 -4.61 -8.33 -1.15
N VAL A 51 -3.99 -7.95 -0.03
CA VAL A 51 -2.56 -7.61 0.01
C VAL A 51 -1.85 -8.71 0.78
N ASP A 52 -0.93 -9.42 0.14
CA ASP A 52 0.00 -10.28 0.85
C ASP A 52 1.08 -9.41 1.51
N LEU A 53 1.08 -9.38 2.84
CA LEU A 53 2.06 -8.62 3.63
C LEU A 53 3.29 -9.48 3.98
N ALA A 54 3.39 -10.74 3.54
CA ALA A 54 4.59 -11.56 3.75
C ALA A 54 5.88 -10.91 3.20
N PRO A 55 5.88 -10.23 2.02
CA PRO A 55 7.03 -9.46 1.56
C PRO A 55 7.42 -8.30 2.47
N LEU A 56 6.53 -7.88 3.37
CA LEU A 56 6.82 -6.85 4.37
C LEU A 56 7.49 -7.39 5.64
N THR A 57 7.68 -8.70 5.75
CA THR A 57 8.36 -9.31 6.90
C THR A 57 9.73 -8.68 7.19
N PRO A 58 10.60 -8.37 6.20
CA PRO A 58 11.85 -7.65 6.46
C PRO A 58 11.63 -6.24 7.06
N TYR A 59 10.52 -5.57 6.76
CA TYR A 59 10.18 -4.27 7.35
C TYR A 59 9.84 -4.38 8.83
N THR A 60 9.31 -5.51 9.28
CA THR A 60 9.03 -5.71 10.71
C THR A 60 10.30 -5.63 11.58
N MET A 61 11.49 -5.89 11.00
CA MET A 61 12.77 -5.64 11.69
C MET A 61 13.10 -4.14 11.83
N TYR A 62 12.63 -3.30 10.91
CA TYR A 62 12.84 -1.85 10.91
C TYR A 62 11.72 -1.07 11.60
N LEU A 63 10.54 -1.67 11.77
CA LEU A 63 9.42 -1.05 12.47
C LEU A 63 9.69 -1.06 13.98
N PRO A 64 9.96 0.10 14.60
CA PRO A 64 10.22 0.18 16.02
C PRO A 64 8.93 -0.16 16.80
N ARG A 65 9.12 -0.88 17.89
CA ARG A 65 8.03 -1.32 18.79
C ARG A 65 7.32 -0.19 19.52
N THR A 66 7.79 1.04 19.38
CA THR A 66 7.37 2.19 20.21
C THR A 66 6.95 3.40 19.39
N ALA A 67 6.93 3.31 18.05
CA ALA A 67 6.50 4.43 17.22
C ALA A 67 5.40 4.02 16.22
N PRO A 68 4.48 4.94 15.89
CA PRO A 68 3.53 4.75 14.81
C PRO A 68 4.23 4.51 13.47
N TYR A 69 3.64 3.64 12.67
CA TYR A 69 3.95 3.55 11.26
C TYR A 69 2.66 3.64 10.44
N LYS A 70 2.81 4.04 9.17
CA LYS A 70 1.70 4.05 8.23
C LYS A 70 2.03 3.31 6.96
N ILE A 71 1.00 2.69 6.40
CA ILE A 71 1.00 2.05 5.08
C ILE A 71 0.04 2.86 4.22
N GLU A 72 0.52 3.37 3.11
CA GLU A 72 -0.24 4.20 2.17
C GLU A 72 -0.34 3.47 0.84
N PHE A 73 -1.54 3.04 0.50
CA PHE A 73 -1.89 2.44 -0.79
C PHE A 73 -2.36 3.55 -1.73
N GLN A 74 -1.66 3.73 -2.84
CA GLN A 74 -2.02 4.68 -3.88
C GLN A 74 -2.52 3.91 -5.09
N PHE A 75 -3.65 4.32 -5.64
CA PHE A 75 -4.26 3.72 -6.83
C PHE A 75 -4.50 4.79 -7.87
N ARG A 76 -4.33 4.44 -9.14
CA ARG A 76 -4.60 5.35 -10.25
C ARG A 76 -5.22 4.59 -11.41
N GLU A 77 -6.39 5.03 -11.85
CA GLU A 77 -7.08 4.48 -13.00
C GLU A 77 -6.65 5.19 -14.30
N GLY A 78 -5.67 4.62 -15.00
CA GLY A 78 -5.15 5.16 -16.25
C GLY A 78 -4.27 6.41 -16.09
N LYS A 79 -3.63 6.79 -17.20
CA LYS A 79 -2.59 7.85 -17.24
C LYS A 79 -3.09 9.27 -16.95
N SER A 80 -4.39 9.51 -16.94
CA SER A 80 -5.00 10.83 -16.76
C SER A 80 -5.78 10.99 -15.45
N ALA A 81 -6.10 9.91 -14.72
CA ALA A 81 -6.83 10.03 -13.47
C ALA A 81 -5.98 10.59 -12.33
N LYS A 82 -6.66 11.17 -11.34
CA LYS A 82 -6.08 11.53 -10.04
C LYS A 82 -5.77 10.25 -9.26
N ARG A 83 -4.75 10.32 -8.40
CA ARG A 83 -4.45 9.23 -7.47
C ARG A 83 -5.49 9.21 -6.36
N SER A 84 -6.05 8.04 -6.11
CA SER A 84 -6.81 7.72 -4.91
C SER A 84 -5.84 7.15 -3.88
N CYS A 85 -6.00 7.50 -2.60
CA CYS A 85 -5.12 7.02 -1.54
C CYS A 85 -5.92 6.44 -0.38
N LEU A 86 -5.49 5.27 0.12
CA LEU A 86 -5.92 4.68 1.38
C LEU A 86 -4.72 4.66 2.33
N VAL A 87 -4.86 5.28 3.49
CA VAL A 87 -3.81 5.31 4.51
C VAL A 87 -4.27 4.50 5.71
N ILE A 88 -3.45 3.54 6.12
CA ILE A 88 -3.61 2.78 7.35
C ILE A 88 -2.48 3.20 8.29
N GLU A 89 -2.82 3.82 9.40
CA GLU A 89 -1.87 4.17 10.45
C GLU A 89 -2.06 3.22 11.63
N THR A 90 -0.96 2.73 12.19
CA THR A 90 -1.01 1.81 13.32
C THR A 90 0.22 1.96 14.21
N LEU A 91 0.07 1.50 15.45
CA LEU A 91 1.17 1.42 16.42
C LEU A 91 1.75 0.01 16.34
N GLY A 92 3.08 -0.10 16.23
CA GLY A 92 3.77 -1.38 16.25
C GLY A 92 3.68 -2.03 17.62
N THR A 93 2.62 -2.78 17.91
CA THR A 93 2.52 -3.64 19.09
C THR A 93 2.85 -5.06 18.68
N THR A 94 3.98 -5.61 19.12
CA THR A 94 4.21 -7.05 19.01
C THR A 94 3.33 -7.78 20.01
N ALA A 95 2.58 -8.79 19.56
CA ALA A 95 2.08 -9.86 20.40
C ALA A 95 3.25 -10.70 20.94
#